data_AF-A0A382T475-F1
#
_entry.id   AF-A0A382T475-F1
#
_cell.length_a   1.000
_cell.length_b   1.000
_cell.length_c   1.000
_cell.angle_alpha   90.00
_cell.angle_beta   90.00
_cell.angle_gamma   90.00
#
_symmetry.space_group_name_H-M   'P 1'
#
loop_
_entity.id
_entity.type
_entity.pdbx_description
1 polymer ?
#
loop_
_entity_poly.entity_id
_entity_poly.type
_entity_poly.pdbx_seq_one_letter_code
_entity_poly.pdbx_strand_id
1 'polypeptide(L)'
;GEPLPEGWIIDQKGVYVSDGDLYKSDPTTNGVLPLGGMQFGHKGHGLAMMVEMLVGPLSHAGCTKQDGKGGNGVMVLAIDIESFTELDTYIDEVEALAEWVCSARPLPGFDRIYAPGEIEQETRARRQVEGIDIPQSTWEAIGEVAEEMGVALPTLD
;
A
#
# COMPACT_ATOMS: atom_id res chain seq x y z
N GLY A 1 -10.65 19.10 1.90
CA GLY A 1 -10.41 17.66 2.04
C GLY A 1 -11.74 16.95 2.15
N GLU A 2 -11.78 15.67 1.80
CA GLU A 2 -12.91 14.79 2.09
C GLU A 2 -12.70 14.12 3.46
N PRO A 3 -13.78 13.78 4.20
CA PRO A 3 -13.64 13.08 5.47
C PRO A 3 -13.07 11.67 5.26
N LEU A 4 -12.25 11.23 6.20
CA LEU A 4 -11.79 9.85 6.24
C LEU A 4 -12.98 8.90 6.44
N PRO A 5 -12.96 7.73 5.77
CA PRO A 5 -13.95 6.69 6.04
C PRO A 5 -13.92 6.23 7.49
N GLU A 6 -15.10 5.89 8.00
CA GLU A 6 -15.26 5.31 9.33
C GLU A 6 -14.46 3.99 9.46
N GLY A 7 -13.83 3.78 10.61
CA GLY A 7 -13.09 2.54 10.88
C GLY A 7 -11.65 2.51 10.36
N TRP A 8 -11.11 3.62 9.86
CA TRP A 8 -9.69 3.72 9.46
C TRP A 8 -8.79 4.15 10.61
N ILE A 9 -9.23 5.14 11.39
CA ILE A 9 -8.44 5.75 12.47
C ILE A 9 -9.32 5.90 13.72
N ILE A 10 -8.73 5.68 14.89
CA ILE A 10 -9.33 5.95 16.20
C ILE A 10 -8.46 6.89 17.04
N ASP A 11 -9.09 7.66 17.92
CA ASP A 11 -8.41 8.46 18.94
C ASP A 11 -8.04 7.61 20.19
N GLN A 12 -7.40 8.23 21.18
CA GLN A 12 -7.04 7.58 22.45
C GLN A 12 -8.24 7.06 23.26
N LYS A 13 -9.47 7.48 22.95
CA LYS A 13 -10.71 6.99 23.57
C LYS A 13 -11.37 5.87 22.75
N GLY A 14 -10.78 5.50 21.62
CA GLY A 14 -11.31 4.49 20.70
C GLY A 14 -12.44 5.00 19.81
N VAL A 15 -12.60 6.33 19.69
CA VAL A 15 -13.63 6.95 18.85
C VAL A 15 -13.06 7.19 17.45
N TYR A 16 -13.85 6.93 16.41
CA TYR A 16 -13.42 7.12 15.03
C TYR A 16 -13.09 8.58 14.73
N VAL A 17 -11.98 8.77 14.03
CA VAL A 17 -11.52 10.08 13.56
C VAL A 17 -11.84 10.22 12.08
N SER A 18 -12.68 11.20 11.74
CA SER A 18 -13.05 11.50 10.34
C SER A 18 -12.22 12.64 9.73
N ASP A 19 -11.52 13.42 10.55
CA ASP A 19 -10.67 14.52 10.09
C ASP A 19 -9.26 14.00 9.79
N GLY A 20 -8.90 14.00 8.49
CA GLY A 20 -7.60 13.52 8.04
C GLY A 20 -6.42 14.43 8.41
N ASP A 21 -6.67 15.69 8.74
CA ASP A 21 -5.59 16.61 9.14
C ASP A 21 -5.14 16.35 10.59
N LEU A 22 -6.03 15.85 11.46
CA LEU A 22 -5.70 15.46 12.84
C LEU A 22 -4.66 14.33 12.88
N TYR A 23 -4.76 13.35 11.97
CA TYR A 23 -3.76 12.27 11.85
C TYR A 23 -2.36 12.80 11.56
N LYS A 24 -2.26 13.85 10.73
CA LYS A 24 -0.97 14.44 10.34
C LYS A 24 -0.39 15.34 11.43
N SER A 25 -1.24 16.11 12.11
CA SER A 25 -0.79 17.13 13.07
C SER A 25 -0.40 16.55 14.43
N ASP A 26 -0.95 15.41 14.82
CA ASP A 26 -0.66 14.78 16.12
C ASP A 26 -0.80 13.25 16.04
N PRO A 27 0.19 12.55 15.46
CA PRO A 27 0.13 11.09 15.28
C PRO A 27 0.23 10.31 16.61
N THR A 28 0.48 10.98 17.74
CA THR A 28 0.59 10.33 19.05
C THR A 28 -0.75 10.20 19.77
N THR A 29 -1.79 10.90 19.28
CA THR A 29 -3.13 10.90 19.86
C THR A 29 -4.15 10.10 19.07
N ASN A 30 -3.71 9.46 17.98
CA ASN A 30 -4.54 8.62 17.13
C ASN A 30 -3.79 7.36 16.68
N GLY A 31 -4.54 6.36 16.22
CA GLY A 31 -4.01 5.08 15.77
C GLY A 31 -4.78 4.56 14.56
N VAL A 32 -4.04 4.07 13.56
CA VAL A 32 -4.61 3.39 12.39
C VAL A 32 -5.08 2.00 12.82
N LEU A 33 -6.32 1.66 12.50
CA LEU A 33 -6.86 0.33 12.80
C LEU A 33 -6.21 -0.73 11.90
N PRO A 34 -5.91 -1.93 12.43
CA PRO A 34 -5.45 -3.03 11.60
C PRO A 34 -6.47 -3.43 10.53
N LEU A 35 -5.99 -4.06 9.45
CA LEU A 35 -6.85 -4.64 8.41
C LEU A 35 -7.95 -5.51 9.04
N GLY A 36 -9.20 -5.24 8.65
CA GLY A 36 -10.40 -5.86 9.25
C GLY A 36 -11.11 -4.98 10.29
N GLY A 37 -10.57 -3.80 10.60
CA GLY A 37 -11.20 -2.78 11.44
C GLY A 37 -11.58 -3.31 12.83
N MET A 38 -12.68 -2.81 13.39
CA MET A 38 -13.13 -3.25 14.72
C MET A 38 -13.65 -4.69 14.76
N GLN A 39 -14.19 -5.21 13.65
CA GLN A 39 -14.84 -6.51 13.63
C GLN A 39 -13.84 -7.67 13.50
N PHE A 40 -12.84 -7.53 12.62
CA PHE A 40 -11.89 -8.60 12.30
C PHE A 40 -10.42 -8.16 12.38
N GLY A 41 -10.15 -7.00 12.99
CA GLY A 41 -8.81 -6.41 13.09
C GLY A 41 -7.75 -7.28 13.75
N HIS A 42 -8.15 -8.23 14.60
CA HIS A 42 -7.22 -9.21 15.17
C HIS A 42 -6.48 -10.03 14.10
N LYS A 43 -7.09 -10.25 12.93
CA LYS A 43 -6.43 -10.92 11.79
C LYS A 43 -5.37 -10.03 11.15
N GLY A 44 -5.71 -8.76 10.88
CA GLY A 44 -4.75 -7.78 10.37
C GLY A 44 -3.61 -7.52 11.34
N HIS A 45 -3.90 -7.49 12.64
CA HIS A 45 -2.88 -7.37 13.68
C HIS A 45 -1.95 -8.59 13.69
N GLY A 46 -2.49 -9.81 13.61
CA GLY A 46 -1.68 -11.03 13.50
C GLY A 46 -0.76 -11.01 12.26
N LEU A 47 -1.27 -10.56 11.11
CA LEU A 47 -0.49 -10.37 9.90
C LEU A 47 0.64 -9.34 10.10
N ALA A 48 0.34 -8.18 10.70
CA ALA A 48 1.34 -7.16 11.00
C ALA A 48 2.43 -7.67 11.94
N MET A 49 2.05 -8.40 13.01
CA MET A 49 3.00 -9.01 13.94
C MET A 49 3.90 -10.04 13.27
N MET A 50 3.35 -10.87 12.36
CA MET A 50 4.14 -11.81 11.58
C MET A 50 5.19 -11.10 10.71
N VAL A 51 4.79 -10.04 10.00
CA VAL A 51 5.72 -9.22 9.20
C VAL A 51 6.81 -8.62 10.08
N GLU A 52 6.44 -8.03 11.22
CA GLU A 52 7.39 -7.38 12.13
C GLU A 52 8.44 -8.36 12.69
N MET A 53 8.01 -9.56 13.08
CA MET A 53 8.89 -10.60 13.63
C MET A 53 9.80 -11.24 12.58
N LEU A 54 9.34 -11.35 11.33
CA LEU A 54 10.15 -11.85 10.23
C LEU A 54 11.15 -10.79 9.76
N VAL A 55 10.70 -9.55 9.57
CA VAL A 55 11.52 -8.52 8.94
C VAL A 55 12.47 -7.89 9.94
N GLY A 56 11.96 -7.37 11.06
CA GLY A 56 12.73 -6.52 11.98
C GLY A 56 14.00 -7.19 12.52
N PRO A 57 13.88 -8.31 13.24
CA PRO A 57 15.04 -9.03 13.77
C PRO A 57 15.97 -9.60 12.69
N LEU A 58 15.42 -10.22 11.63
CA LEU A 58 16.26 -10.88 10.61
C LEU A 58 17.05 -9.89 9.76
N SER A 59 16.50 -8.69 9.53
CA SER A 59 17.22 -7.62 8.85
C SER A 59 18.16 -6.83 9.78
N HIS A 60 18.23 -7.18 11.07
CA HIS A 60 18.91 -6.42 12.12
C HIS A 60 18.41 -4.98 12.34
N ALA A 61 17.26 -4.61 11.77
CA ALA A 61 16.62 -3.32 12.02
C ALA A 61 15.97 -3.28 13.43
N GLY A 62 15.64 -4.45 13.96
CA GLY A 62 14.88 -4.61 15.20
C GLY A 62 13.38 -4.40 14.98
N CYS A 63 12.59 -4.72 16.01
CA CYS A 63 11.15 -4.43 16.02
C CYS A 63 10.88 -2.99 16.47
N THR A 64 9.73 -2.48 16.05
CA THR A 64 9.10 -1.24 16.45
C THR A 64 8.99 -1.18 17.97
N LYS A 65 9.51 -0.11 18.54
CA LYS A 65 9.49 0.18 19.98
C LYS A 65 9.58 1.69 20.18
N GLN A 66 9.13 2.17 21.34
CA GLN A 66 9.03 3.59 21.66
C GLN A 66 10.34 4.37 21.46
N ASP A 67 11.48 3.76 21.82
CA ASP A 67 12.82 4.35 21.66
C ASP A 67 13.65 3.70 20.54
N GLY A 68 12.97 3.19 19.49
CA GLY A 68 13.62 2.56 18.35
C GLY A 68 14.44 3.56 17.54
N LYS A 69 15.61 3.14 17.05
CA LYS A 69 16.27 3.88 15.96
C LYS A 69 15.39 3.69 14.73
N GLY A 70 14.81 4.78 14.21
CA GLY A 70 14.03 4.72 12.98
C GLY A 70 14.85 4.09 11.84
N GLY A 71 14.20 3.26 11.03
CA GLY A 71 14.81 2.55 9.92
C GLY A 71 13.86 1.51 9.35
N ASN A 72 14.02 1.17 8.07
CA ASN A 72 13.22 0.15 7.40
C ASN A 72 14.02 -1.13 7.30
N GLY A 73 13.52 -2.21 7.91
CA GLY A 73 13.94 -3.56 7.58
C GLY A 73 13.28 -4.03 6.29
N VAL A 74 13.98 -4.81 5.48
CA VAL A 74 13.42 -5.44 4.28
C VAL A 74 13.80 -6.92 4.29
N MET A 75 12.81 -7.77 4.04
CA MET A 75 13.00 -9.18 3.75
C MET A 75 12.50 -9.44 2.33
N VAL A 76 13.30 -10.15 1.54
CA VAL A 76 12.89 -10.64 0.21
C VAL A 76 12.91 -12.15 0.24
N LEU A 77 11.79 -12.78 -0.11
CA LEU A 77 11.65 -14.22 -0.27
C LEU A 77 11.45 -14.53 -1.75
N ALA A 78 12.34 -15.33 -2.31
CA ALA A 78 12.21 -15.89 -3.65
C ALA A 78 12.02 -17.41 -3.52
N ILE A 79 10.98 -17.93 -4.19
CA ILE A 79 10.68 -19.35 -4.25
C ILE A 79 10.93 -19.79 -5.69
N ASP A 80 11.80 -20.77 -5.87
CA ASP A 80 12.02 -21.41 -7.17
C ASP A 80 10.88 -22.39 -7.46
N ILE A 81 10.03 -22.07 -8.44
CA ILE A 81 8.85 -22.86 -8.78
C ILE A 81 9.24 -24.19 -9.43
N GLU A 82 10.28 -24.19 -10.28
CA GLU A 82 10.74 -25.38 -11.02
C GLU A 82 11.29 -26.47 -10.08
N SER A 83 11.66 -26.10 -8.85
CA SER A 83 11.99 -27.05 -7.79
C SER A 83 10.79 -27.86 -7.27
N PHE A 84 9.55 -27.48 -7.59
CA PHE A 84 8.32 -28.15 -7.13
C PHE A 84 7.45 -28.69 -8.26
N THR A 85 7.36 -27.99 -9.40
CA THR A 85 6.51 -28.35 -10.54
C THR A 85 7.02 -27.70 -11.83
N GLU A 86 6.63 -28.23 -12.99
CA GLU A 86 6.89 -27.59 -14.28
C GLU A 86 6.27 -26.18 -14.31
N LEU A 87 7.04 -25.20 -14.81
CA LEU A 87 6.66 -23.79 -14.76
C LEU A 87 5.36 -23.50 -15.51
N ASP A 88 5.20 -24.06 -16.72
CA ASP A 88 3.99 -23.86 -17.53
C ASP A 88 2.75 -24.41 -16.82
N THR A 89 2.87 -25.56 -16.14
CA THR A 89 1.76 -26.13 -15.34
C THR A 89 1.37 -25.23 -14.17
N TYR A 90 2.35 -24.64 -13.48
CA TYR A 90 2.08 -23.68 -12.41
C TYR A 90 1.40 -22.41 -12.93
N ILE A 91 1.87 -21.87 -14.05
CA ILE A 91 1.29 -20.67 -14.67
C ILE A 91 -0.17 -20.95 -15.05
N ASP A 92 -0.44 -22.06 -15.74
CA ASP A 92 -1.79 -22.45 -16.14
C ASP A 92 -2.74 -22.55 -14.93
N GLU A 93 -2.29 -23.14 -13.81
CA GLU A 93 -3.11 -23.23 -12.59
C GLU A 93 -3.40 -21.87 -11.94
N VAL A 94 -2.39 -21.00 -11.86
CA VAL A 94 -2.53 -19.66 -11.26
C VAL A 94 -3.41 -18.77 -12.13
N GLU A 95 -3.24 -18.81 -13.45
CA GLU A 95 -4.08 -18.08 -14.41
C GLU A 95 -5.52 -18.56 -14.33
N ALA A 96 -5.76 -19.87 -14.34
CA ALA A 96 -7.11 -20.43 -14.21
C ALA A 96 -7.78 -20.02 -12.88
N LEU A 97 -7.03 -19.96 -11.77
CA LEU A 97 -7.55 -19.47 -10.49
C LEU A 97 -7.95 -17.98 -10.58
N ALA A 98 -7.07 -17.15 -11.14
CA ALA A 98 -7.34 -15.72 -11.28
C ALA A 98 -8.57 -15.46 -12.16
N GLU A 99 -8.66 -16.13 -13.31
CA GLU A 99 -9.82 -16.07 -14.21
C GLU A 99 -11.09 -16.52 -13.50
N TRP A 100 -11.04 -17.64 -12.78
CA TRP A 100 -12.21 -18.17 -12.08
C TRP A 100 -12.71 -17.22 -10.99
N VAL A 101 -11.82 -16.68 -10.16
CA VAL A 101 -12.19 -15.71 -9.11
C VAL A 101 -12.77 -14.44 -9.72
N CYS A 102 -12.16 -13.93 -10.80
CA CYS A 102 -12.60 -12.69 -11.44
C CYS A 102 -13.88 -12.86 -12.28
N SER A 103 -14.24 -14.11 -12.64
CA SER A 103 -15.50 -14.43 -13.34
C SER A 103 -16.76 -14.29 -12.46
N ALA A 104 -16.60 -14.13 -11.15
CA ALA A 104 -17.74 -13.97 -10.26
C ALA A 104 -18.56 -12.71 -10.59
N ARG A 105 -19.87 -12.79 -10.37
CA ARG A 105 -20.79 -11.69 -10.66
C ARG A 105 -20.42 -10.45 -9.83
N PRO A 106 -20.14 -9.29 -10.47
CA PRO A 106 -19.88 -8.05 -9.75
C PRO A 106 -21.08 -7.59 -8.92
N LEU A 107 -20.80 -6.86 -7.84
CA LEU A 107 -21.83 -6.18 -7.05
C LEU A 107 -22.48 -5.05 -7.87
N PRO A 108 -23.72 -4.64 -7.54
CA PRO A 108 -24.34 -3.47 -8.16
C PRO A 108 -23.43 -2.23 -8.05
N GLY A 109 -23.24 -1.52 -9.16
CA GLY A 109 -22.37 -0.34 -9.22
C GLY A 109 -20.90 -0.64 -9.52
N PHE A 110 -20.52 -1.90 -9.75
CA PHE A 110 -19.18 -2.31 -10.17
C PHE A 110 -19.25 -3.06 -11.49
N ASP A 111 -18.27 -2.81 -12.37
CA ASP A 111 -18.24 -3.38 -13.72
C ASP A 111 -17.55 -4.76 -13.78
N ARG A 112 -16.54 -4.99 -12.93
CA ARG A 112 -15.79 -6.26 -12.85
C ARG A 112 -15.06 -6.43 -11.52
N ILE A 113 -14.55 -7.63 -11.30
CA ILE A 113 -13.61 -7.98 -10.22
C ILE A 113 -12.19 -7.93 -10.78
N TYR A 114 -11.24 -7.46 -9.97
CA TYR A 114 -9.84 -7.35 -10.34
C TYR A 114 -8.99 -8.38 -9.60
N ALA A 115 -8.01 -8.96 -10.29
CA ALA A 115 -6.93 -9.70 -9.66
C ALA A 115 -5.88 -8.72 -9.07
N PRO A 116 -5.15 -9.12 -8.01
CA PRO A 116 -4.06 -8.31 -7.48
C PRO A 116 -3.04 -7.94 -8.56
N GLY A 117 -2.82 -6.64 -8.78
CA GLY A 117 -1.88 -6.11 -9.78
C GLY A 117 -2.53 -5.58 -11.07
N GLU A 118 -3.78 -5.93 -11.39
CA GLU A 118 -4.43 -5.46 -12.63
C GLU A 118 -4.68 -3.95 -12.63
N ILE A 119 -5.12 -3.39 -11.49
CA ILE A 119 -5.35 -1.94 -11.34
C ILE A 119 -4.05 -1.17 -11.60
N GLU A 120 -2.93 -1.67 -11.07
CA GLU A 120 -1.61 -1.08 -11.26
C GLU A 120 -1.14 -1.19 -12.72
N GLN A 121 -1.37 -2.33 -13.37
CA GLN A 121 -1.04 -2.53 -14.79
C GLN A 121 -1.80 -1.56 -15.70
N GLU A 122 -3.11 -1.42 -15.49
CA GLU A 122 -3.95 -0.48 -16.24
C GLU A 122 -3.53 0.96 -16.00
N THR A 123 -3.28 1.32 -14.74
CA THR A 123 -2.79 2.65 -14.38
C THR A 123 -1.44 2.95 -15.02
N ARG A 124 -0.53 1.97 -15.08
CA ARG A 124 0.77 2.10 -15.73
C ARG A 124 0.62 2.29 -17.24
N ALA A 125 -0.18 1.46 -17.91
CA ALA A 125 -0.42 1.56 -19.35
C ALA A 125 -1.01 2.93 -19.72
N ARG A 126 -2.00 3.40 -18.96
CA ARG A 126 -2.60 4.73 -19.14
C ARG A 126 -1.56 5.85 -18.96
N ARG A 127 -0.83 5.85 -17.84
CA ARG A 127 0.15 6.91 -17.51
C ARG A 127 1.38 6.93 -18.43
N GLN A 128 1.67 5.83 -19.12
CA GLN A 128 2.71 5.81 -20.15
C GLN A 128 2.34 6.62 -21.40
N VAL A 129 1.04 6.77 -21.66
CA VAL A 129 0.52 7.50 -22.83
C VAL A 129 0.03 8.89 -22.44
N GLU A 130 -0.72 8.99 -21.35
CA GLU A 130 -1.37 10.23 -20.89
C GLU A 130 -0.48 11.07 -19.97
N GLY A 131 0.66 10.54 -19.52
CA GLY A 131 1.52 11.17 -18.52
C GLY A 131 1.08 10.90 -17.08
N ILE A 132 1.82 11.46 -16.13
CA ILE A 132 1.57 11.32 -14.69
C ILE A 132 0.99 12.64 -14.18
N ASP A 133 -0.23 12.59 -13.65
CA ASP A 133 -0.83 13.72 -12.96
C ASP A 133 -0.12 13.95 -11.62
N ILE A 134 0.40 15.16 -11.43
CA ILE A 134 1.14 15.58 -10.22
C ILE A 134 0.43 16.82 -9.65
N PRO A 135 0.05 16.81 -8.36
CA PRO A 135 -0.53 17.99 -7.73
C PRO A 135 0.39 19.21 -7.84
N GLN A 136 -0.17 20.38 -8.15
CA GLN A 136 0.57 21.62 -8.34
C GLN A 136 1.54 21.92 -7.19
N SER A 137 1.11 21.76 -5.93
CA SER A 137 1.96 21.99 -4.76
C SER A 137 3.15 21.02 -4.68
N THR A 138 2.99 19.79 -5.18
CA THR A 138 4.09 18.82 -5.25
C THR A 138 5.05 19.19 -6.38
N TRP A 139 4.53 19.66 -7.52
CA TRP A 139 5.37 20.12 -8.63
C TRP A 139 6.21 21.35 -8.24
N GLU A 140 5.61 22.30 -7.52
CA GLU A 140 6.31 23.48 -6.98
C GLU A 140 7.43 23.07 -6.03
N ALA A 141 7.17 22.16 -5.09
CA ALA A 141 8.20 21.66 -4.17
C ALA A 141 9.34 20.92 -4.91
N ILE A 142 9.02 20.18 -5.98
CA ILE A 142 10.05 19.57 -6.84
C ILE A 142 10.89 20.65 -7.54
N GLY A 143 10.23 21.71 -8.02
CA GLY A 143 10.89 22.84 -8.67
C GLY A 143 11.85 23.61 -7.77
N GLU A 144 11.46 23.85 -6.51
CA GLU A 144 12.31 24.48 -5.51
C GLU A 144 13.61 23.67 -5.31
N VAL A 145 13.49 22.36 -5.11
CA VAL A 145 14.65 21.47 -4.97
C VAL A 145 15.50 21.43 -6.24
N ALA A 146 14.87 21.44 -7.42
CA ALA A 146 15.57 21.46 -8.69
C ALA A 146 16.40 22.74 -8.87
N GLU A 147 15.86 23.90 -8.48
CA GLU A 147 16.56 25.19 -8.51
C GLU A 147 17.76 25.20 -7.55
N GLU A 148 17.58 24.76 -6.31
CA GLU A 148 18.66 24.63 -5.31
C GLU A 148 19.82 23.76 -5.82
N MET A 149 19.49 22.70 -6.57
CA MET A 149 20.45 21.75 -7.12
C MET A 149 20.96 22.13 -8.51
N GLY A 150 20.48 23.23 -9.10
CA GLY A 150 20.85 23.68 -10.46
C GLY A 150 20.43 22.72 -11.57
N VAL A 151 19.35 21.96 -11.38
CA VAL A 151 18.79 21.01 -12.35
C VAL A 151 17.60 21.65 -13.07
N ALA A 152 17.60 21.63 -14.40
CA ALA A 152 16.48 22.15 -15.17
C ALA A 152 15.26 21.20 -15.07
N LEU A 153 14.08 21.77 -14.85
CA LEU A 153 12.82 21.03 -14.95
C LEU A 153 12.54 20.63 -16.40
N PRO A 154 11.87 19.48 -16.63
CA PRO A 154 11.42 19.13 -17.97
C PRO A 154 10.36 20.12 -18.46
N THR A 155 10.31 20.32 -19.77
CA THR A 155 9.22 21.06 -20.40
C THR A 155 7.93 20.25 -20.28
N LEU A 156 6.88 20.89 -19.76
CA LEU A 156 5.53 20.34 -19.75
C LEU A 156 4.91 20.58 -21.13
N ASP A 157 4.42 19.52 -21.77
CA ASP A 157 3.65 19.59 -23.02
C ASP A 157 2.19 20.03 -22.77
#